data_AF-A9UGK9-F1
#
_entry.id   AF-A9UGK9-F1
#
_cell.length_a   1.000
_cell.length_b   1.000
_cell.length_c   1.000
_cell.angle_alpha   90.00
_cell.angle_beta   90.00
_cell.angle_gamma   90.00
#
_symmetry.space_group_name_H-M   'P 1'
#
loop_
_entity.id
_entity.type
_entity.pdbx_description
1 polymer ?
#
loop_
_entity_poly.entity_id
_entity_poly.type
_entity_poly.pdbx_seq_one_letter_code
_entity_poly.pdbx_strand_id
1 'polypeptide(L)'
;EVKQTEIVVIPQGALNSLQHLRKLTIWENDKLESINEFAFASLSQLTDIFISGNVALKNIGAFAFSDLPELTEITITKSKHLTHINPDAFKDIVKLKYLTIANTGLRLFPDFTKIHSTGLLLFDLHDNSHIERVPANAFKGLCTQTIPE
;
A
#
# COMPACT_ATOMS: atom_id res chain seq x y z
N GLU A 1 1.83 -4.55 -16.33
CA GLU A 1 2.85 -5.22 -15.48
C GLU A 1 4.16 -4.47 -15.61
N VAL A 2 4.86 -4.23 -14.51
CA VAL A 2 6.19 -3.62 -14.45
C VAL A 2 7.11 -4.63 -13.79
N LYS A 3 7.97 -5.28 -14.58
CA LYS A 3 8.85 -6.37 -14.16
C LYS A 3 10.30 -6.12 -14.57
N GLN A 4 11.27 -6.41 -13.70
CA GLN A 4 12.70 -6.39 -14.03
C GLN A 4 13.11 -5.08 -14.74
N THR A 5 12.65 -3.96 -14.20
CA THR A 5 12.95 -2.63 -14.75
C THR A 5 14.07 -1.96 -13.96
N GLU A 6 14.74 -1.00 -14.57
CA GLU A 6 15.71 -0.11 -13.91
C GLU A 6 15.03 1.12 -13.26
N ILE A 7 13.72 1.02 -13.00
CA ILE A 7 12.96 2.12 -12.39
C ILE A 7 13.39 2.26 -10.94
N VAL A 8 13.96 3.41 -10.58
CA VAL A 8 14.39 3.72 -9.21
C VAL A 8 13.26 4.33 -8.39
N VAL A 9 12.38 5.10 -9.03
CA VAL A 9 11.30 5.84 -8.36
C VAL A 9 10.04 5.76 -9.20
N ILE A 10 8.87 5.61 -8.57
CA ILE A 10 7.58 5.87 -9.22
C ILE A 10 7.13 7.27 -8.80
N PRO A 11 7.26 8.29 -9.68
CA PRO A 11 6.85 9.66 -9.37
C PRO A 11 5.34 9.83 -9.48
N GLN A 12 4.83 10.95 -8.96
CA GLN A 12 3.46 11.38 -9.18
C GLN A 12 3.12 11.38 -10.67
N GLY A 13 1.94 10.85 -11.00
CA GLY A 13 1.38 10.93 -12.34
C GLY A 13 2.08 10.07 -13.39
N ALA A 14 3.04 9.22 -13.01
CA ALA A 14 3.77 8.34 -13.91
C ALA A 14 2.85 7.46 -14.78
N LEU A 15 1.66 7.15 -14.28
CA LEU A 15 0.69 6.26 -14.91
C LEU A 15 -0.59 6.97 -15.35
N ASN A 16 -0.67 8.31 -15.30
CA ASN A 16 -1.91 9.06 -15.57
C ASN A 16 -2.51 8.83 -16.97
N SER A 17 -1.73 8.36 -17.93
CA SER A 17 -2.26 8.01 -19.26
C SER A 17 -3.02 6.67 -19.29
N LEU A 18 -2.89 5.84 -18.26
CA LEU A 18 -3.44 4.47 -18.21
C LEU A 18 -4.84 4.42 -17.60
N GLN A 19 -5.77 5.22 -18.14
CA GLN A 19 -7.12 5.42 -17.58
C GLN A 19 -8.02 4.17 -17.54
N HIS A 20 -7.66 3.11 -18.27
CA HIS A 20 -8.36 1.82 -18.28
C HIS A 20 -7.66 0.72 -17.49
N LEU A 21 -6.58 1.06 -16.78
CA LEU A 21 -5.80 0.09 -16.01
C LEU A 21 -6.64 -0.43 -14.84
N ARG A 22 -6.88 -1.74 -14.82
CA ARG A 22 -7.59 -2.43 -13.72
C ARG A 22 -6.65 -3.05 -12.70
N LYS A 23 -5.52 -3.57 -13.16
CA LYS A 23 -4.56 -4.26 -12.32
C LYS A 23 -3.15 -3.75 -12.59
N LEU A 24 -2.47 -3.34 -11.53
CA LEU A 24 -1.08 -2.92 -11.55
C LEU A 24 -0.24 -3.93 -10.75
N THR A 25 0.75 -4.52 -11.42
CA THR A 25 1.75 -5.36 -10.77
C THR A 25 3.11 -4.72 -10.96
N ILE A 26 3.84 -4.51 -9.86
CA ILE A 26 5.23 -4.04 -9.81
C ILE A 26 6.02 -5.11 -9.05
N TRP A 27 6.83 -5.88 -9.76
CA TRP A 27 7.50 -7.02 -9.16
C TRP A 27 8.91 -7.25 -9.68
N GLU A 28 9.75 -7.83 -8.81
CA GLU A 28 11.13 -8.20 -9.12
C GLU A 28 11.94 -7.04 -9.74
N ASN A 29 11.76 -5.83 -9.18
CA ASN A 29 12.61 -4.68 -9.49
C ASN A 29 13.57 -4.40 -8.32
N ASP A 30 14.84 -4.73 -8.53
CA ASP A 30 15.92 -4.61 -7.54
C ASP A 30 16.47 -3.17 -7.40
N LYS A 31 15.93 -2.22 -8.16
CA LYS A 31 16.34 -0.81 -8.18
C LYS A 31 15.29 0.14 -7.62
N LEU A 32 14.03 -0.28 -7.53
CA LEU A 32 12.95 0.56 -7.03
C LEU A 32 13.20 0.91 -5.56
N GLU A 33 13.52 2.16 -5.27
CA GLU A 33 13.82 2.68 -3.94
C GLU A 33 12.63 3.39 -3.29
N SER A 34 11.77 4.04 -4.08
CA SER A 34 10.61 4.76 -3.55
C SER A 34 9.38 4.76 -4.46
N ILE A 35 8.22 4.76 -3.81
CA ILE A 35 6.93 5.10 -4.41
C ILE A 35 6.55 6.47 -3.84
N ASN A 36 6.54 7.50 -4.66
CA ASN A 36 6.33 8.87 -4.18
C ASN A 36 4.86 9.17 -3.88
N GLU A 37 4.63 10.36 -3.36
CA GLU A 37 3.27 10.86 -3.15
C GLU A 37 2.45 10.86 -4.45
N PHE A 38 1.17 10.52 -4.34
CA PHE A 38 0.23 10.46 -5.47
C PHE A 38 0.71 9.62 -6.67
N ALA A 39 1.60 8.65 -6.46
CA ALA A 39 2.20 7.83 -7.52
C ALA A 39 1.15 7.12 -8.40
N PHE A 40 0.02 6.70 -7.81
CA PHE A 40 -1.05 5.96 -8.49
C PHE A 40 -2.35 6.76 -8.61
N ALA A 41 -2.34 8.06 -8.30
CA ALA A 41 -3.55 8.87 -8.31
C ALA A 41 -4.24 8.89 -9.69
N SER A 42 -5.56 9.13 -9.70
CA SER A 42 -6.39 9.30 -10.90
C SER A 42 -6.49 8.07 -11.82
N LEU A 43 -6.13 6.88 -11.33
CA LEU A 43 -6.41 5.60 -12.00
C LEU A 43 -7.80 5.10 -11.62
N SER A 44 -8.83 5.76 -12.14
CA SER A 44 -10.23 5.59 -11.74
C SER A 44 -10.80 4.16 -11.86
N GLN A 45 -10.21 3.32 -12.71
CA GLN A 45 -10.66 1.94 -12.94
C GLN A 45 -9.80 0.89 -12.23
N LEU A 46 -8.77 1.30 -11.49
CA LEU A 46 -7.81 0.40 -10.86
C LEU A 46 -8.44 -0.28 -9.64
N THR A 47 -8.46 -1.60 -9.66
CA THR A 47 -9.03 -2.46 -8.63
C THR A 47 -7.94 -3.12 -7.77
N ASP A 48 -6.77 -3.39 -8.35
CA ASP A 48 -5.74 -4.20 -7.68
C ASP A 48 -4.33 -3.63 -7.88
N ILE A 49 -3.59 -3.52 -6.77
CA ILE A 49 -2.16 -3.18 -6.78
C ILE A 49 -1.36 -4.27 -6.08
N PHE A 50 -0.41 -4.85 -6.81
CA PHE A 50 0.54 -5.85 -6.31
C PHE A 50 1.96 -5.30 -6.42
N ILE A 51 2.64 -5.14 -5.29
CA ILE A 51 4.03 -4.69 -5.17
C ILE A 51 4.80 -5.82 -4.47
N SER A 52 5.61 -6.59 -5.21
CA SER A 52 6.28 -7.77 -4.62
C SER A 52 7.72 -7.96 -5.08
N GLY A 53 8.62 -8.29 -4.16
CA GLY A 53 10.00 -8.62 -4.53
C GLY A 53 10.82 -7.42 -5.00
N ASN A 54 10.41 -6.20 -4.59
CA ASN A 54 11.16 -4.98 -4.86
C ASN A 54 12.10 -4.75 -3.67
N VAL A 55 13.21 -5.48 -3.65
CA VAL A 55 14.05 -5.57 -2.44
C VAL A 55 14.67 -4.25 -2.04
N ALA A 56 14.92 -3.34 -2.99
CA ALA A 56 15.49 -2.01 -2.74
C ALA A 56 14.48 -0.97 -2.23
N LEU A 57 13.18 -1.29 -2.21
CA LEU A 57 12.12 -0.34 -1.85
C LEU A 57 12.27 0.02 -0.37
N LYS A 58 12.43 1.31 -0.08
CA LYS A 58 12.63 1.82 1.29
C LYS A 58 11.41 2.57 1.81
N ASN A 59 10.73 3.32 0.93
CA ASN A 59 9.74 4.32 1.32
C ASN A 59 8.50 4.28 0.41
N ILE A 60 7.33 4.43 1.04
CA ILE A 60 6.07 4.74 0.36
C ILE A 60 5.57 6.10 0.87
N GLY A 61 5.36 7.04 -0.05
CA GLY A 61 4.98 8.42 0.23
C GLY A 61 3.53 8.62 0.68
N ALA A 62 3.22 9.84 1.12
CA ALA A 62 1.86 10.24 1.50
C ALA A 62 0.91 10.09 0.32
N PHE A 63 -0.33 9.67 0.56
CA PHE A 63 -1.37 9.60 -0.47
C PHE A 63 -1.00 8.74 -1.70
N ALA A 64 -0.01 7.86 -1.61
CA ALA A 64 0.46 7.05 -2.74
C ALA A 64 -0.67 6.22 -3.38
N PHE A 65 -1.63 5.77 -2.56
CA PHE A 65 -2.80 4.99 -2.96
C PHE A 65 -4.12 5.80 -2.90
N SER A 66 -4.05 7.13 -2.91
CA SER A 66 -5.24 8.00 -2.91
C SER A 66 -5.84 8.17 -4.32
N ASP A 67 -7.08 8.65 -4.38
CA ASP A 67 -7.81 8.90 -5.65
C ASP A 67 -7.96 7.64 -6.53
N LEU A 68 -8.27 6.52 -5.85
CA LEU A 68 -8.48 5.20 -6.45
C LEU A 68 -9.87 4.65 -6.04
N PRO A 69 -10.97 5.17 -6.62
CA PRO A 69 -12.33 4.92 -6.15
C PRO A 69 -12.79 3.46 -6.28
N GLU A 70 -12.14 2.66 -7.14
CA GLU A 70 -12.45 1.24 -7.36
C GLU A 70 -11.45 0.28 -6.69
N LEU A 71 -10.46 0.80 -5.95
CA LEU A 71 -9.41 -0.05 -5.37
C LEU A 71 -9.94 -0.96 -4.26
N THR A 72 -9.78 -2.26 -4.47
CA THR A 72 -10.23 -3.30 -3.55
C THR A 72 -9.09 -4.09 -2.92
N GLU A 73 -7.93 -4.15 -3.57
CA GLU A 73 -6.81 -4.97 -3.09
C GLU A 73 -5.48 -4.24 -3.18
N ILE A 74 -4.76 -4.23 -2.05
CA ILE A 74 -3.36 -3.83 -1.96
C ILE A 74 -2.57 -4.98 -1.37
N THR A 75 -1.56 -5.43 -2.12
CA THR A 75 -0.59 -6.41 -1.65
C THR A 75 0.82 -5.85 -1.78
N ILE A 76 1.52 -5.69 -0.66
CA ILE A 76 2.92 -5.27 -0.58
C ILE A 76 3.70 -6.40 0.10
N THR A 77 4.52 -7.12 -0.66
CA THR A 77 5.24 -8.29 -0.13
C THR A 77 6.71 -8.33 -0.51
N LYS A 78 7.51 -9.11 0.22
CA LYS A 78 8.91 -9.42 -0.13
C LYS A 78 9.74 -8.15 -0.40
N SER A 79 9.50 -7.10 0.37
CA SER A 79 10.15 -5.79 0.26
C SER A 79 10.93 -5.54 1.54
N LYS A 80 11.95 -6.37 1.76
CA LYS A 80 12.69 -6.48 3.04
C LYS A 80 13.36 -5.19 3.54
N HIS A 81 13.59 -4.22 2.65
CA HIS A 81 14.17 -2.92 3.01
C HIS A 81 13.12 -1.80 3.16
N LEU A 82 11.82 -2.13 2.99
CA LEU A 82 10.73 -1.19 3.20
C LEU A 82 10.61 -0.92 4.69
N THR A 83 11.08 0.24 5.12
CA THR A 83 11.17 0.63 6.54
C THR A 83 10.22 1.75 6.89
N HIS A 84 9.68 2.46 5.88
CA HIS A 84 8.75 3.56 6.07
C HIS A 84 7.57 3.49 5.10
N ILE A 85 6.36 3.51 5.66
CA ILE A 85 5.13 3.82 4.96
C ILE A 85 4.57 5.07 5.61
N ASN A 86 4.32 6.11 4.81
CA ASN A 86 3.80 7.36 5.33
C ASN A 86 2.40 7.15 5.97
N PRO A 87 2.06 7.82 7.09
CA PRO A 87 0.76 7.67 7.76
C PRO A 87 -0.47 8.02 6.91
N ASP A 88 -0.29 8.79 5.83
CA ASP A 88 -1.36 9.16 4.89
C ASP A 88 -1.32 8.34 3.60
N ALA A 89 -0.46 7.32 3.48
CA ALA A 89 -0.32 6.51 2.26
C ALA A 89 -1.65 5.84 1.83
N PHE A 90 -2.46 5.40 2.80
CA PHE A 90 -3.72 4.70 2.61
C PHE A 90 -4.97 5.54 2.92
N LYS A 91 -4.83 6.87 2.93
CA LYS A 91 -5.91 7.76 3.34
C LYS A 91 -7.11 7.66 2.37
N ASP A 92 -8.31 7.65 2.93
CA ASP A 92 -9.60 7.76 2.23
C ASP A 92 -9.86 6.64 1.19
N ILE A 93 -9.27 5.45 1.36
CA ILE A 93 -9.60 4.29 0.52
C ILE A 93 -10.94 3.71 0.99
N VAL A 94 -11.98 3.88 0.17
CA VAL A 94 -13.38 3.60 0.55
C VAL A 94 -13.88 2.18 0.22
N LYS A 95 -13.20 1.47 -0.70
CA LYS A 95 -13.61 0.14 -1.19
C LYS A 95 -12.60 -0.97 -0.88
N LEU A 96 -11.58 -0.71 -0.05
CA LEU A 96 -10.55 -1.70 0.27
C LEU A 96 -11.16 -2.93 0.95
N LYS A 97 -10.87 -4.11 0.42
CA LYS A 97 -11.34 -5.42 0.92
C LYS A 97 -10.19 -6.32 1.36
N TYR A 98 -9.03 -6.16 0.75
CA TYR A 98 -7.83 -6.95 1.05
C TYR A 98 -6.64 -6.03 1.22
N LEU A 99 -5.98 -6.14 2.38
CA LEU A 99 -4.73 -5.46 2.65
C LEU A 99 -3.72 -6.46 3.19
N THR A 100 -2.71 -6.75 2.37
CA THR A 100 -1.58 -7.60 2.75
C THR A 100 -0.31 -6.77 2.73
N ILE A 101 0.37 -6.68 3.87
CA ILE A 101 1.72 -6.11 3.96
C ILE A 101 2.58 -7.16 4.66
N ALA A 102 3.44 -7.87 3.94
CA ALA A 102 4.15 -9.01 4.53
C ALA A 102 5.60 -9.09 4.10
N ASN A 103 6.46 -9.64 4.97
CA ASN A 103 7.89 -9.78 4.70
C ASN A 103 8.52 -8.44 4.27
N THR A 104 8.42 -7.46 5.17
CA THR A 104 8.99 -6.12 5.01
C THR A 104 9.98 -5.79 6.12
N GLY A 105 10.71 -4.68 5.96
CA GLY A 105 11.64 -4.16 6.96
C GLY A 105 10.98 -3.23 8.00
N LEU A 106 9.65 -3.21 8.08
CA LEU A 106 8.93 -2.26 8.93
C LEU A 106 9.24 -2.50 10.41
N ARG A 107 9.65 -1.42 11.09
CA ARG A 107 9.85 -1.41 12.55
C ARG A 107 8.66 -0.83 13.30
N LEU A 108 7.96 0.10 12.65
CA LEU A 108 6.76 0.72 13.17
C LEU A 108 5.55 0.09 12.50
N PHE A 109 4.49 -0.09 13.29
CA PHE A 109 3.20 -0.51 12.78
C PHE A 109 2.63 0.58 11.84
N PRO A 110 2.21 0.26 10.60
CA PRO A 110 1.66 1.26 9.69
C PRO A 110 0.37 1.89 10.21
N ASP A 111 0.16 3.18 9.94
CA ASP A 111 -1.04 3.87 10.37
C ASP A 111 -2.21 3.56 9.43
N PHE A 112 -3.20 2.86 9.96
CA PHE A 112 -4.43 2.50 9.25
C PHE A 112 -5.64 3.29 9.72
N THR A 113 -5.48 4.25 10.65
CA THR A 113 -6.60 4.97 11.27
C THR A 113 -7.41 5.81 10.29
N LYS A 114 -6.82 6.12 9.13
CA LYS A 114 -7.39 6.93 8.05
C LYS A 114 -7.85 6.10 6.84
N ILE A 115 -7.80 4.78 6.96
CA ILE A 115 -8.55 3.92 6.05
C ILE A 115 -10.02 4.11 6.44
N HIS A 116 -10.88 4.40 5.46
CA HIS A 116 -12.30 4.66 5.69
C HIS A 116 -13.13 3.75 4.80
N SER A 117 -12.72 2.47 4.74
CA SER A 117 -13.42 1.47 3.94
C SER A 117 -14.75 1.10 4.59
N THR A 118 -15.78 0.92 3.77
CA THR A 118 -17.16 0.71 4.23
C THR A 118 -17.54 -0.76 4.38
N GLY A 119 -16.66 -1.69 3.99
CA GLY A 119 -16.90 -3.14 3.99
C GLY A 119 -16.05 -3.92 4.98
N LEU A 120 -16.26 -5.23 5.02
CA LEU A 120 -15.38 -6.16 5.71
C LEU A 120 -14.00 -6.15 5.04
N LEU A 121 -12.95 -5.87 5.82
CA LEU A 121 -11.57 -5.91 5.37
C LEU A 121 -10.89 -7.17 5.89
N LEU A 122 -10.32 -7.96 4.98
CA LEU A 122 -9.34 -8.99 5.32
C LEU A 122 -7.96 -8.35 5.36
N PHE A 123 -7.29 -8.53 6.49
CA PHE A 123 -6.04 -7.87 6.80
C PHE A 123 -4.98 -8.89 7.20
N ASP A 124 -3.79 -8.77 6.59
CA ASP A 124 -2.67 -9.65 6.83
C ASP A 124 -1.35 -8.87 6.95
N LEU A 125 -0.66 -9.07 8.08
CA LEU A 125 0.64 -8.48 8.42
C LEU A 125 1.72 -9.54 8.72
N HIS A 126 1.59 -10.76 8.21
CA HIS A 126 2.54 -11.83 8.49
C HIS A 126 3.99 -11.47 8.10
N ASP A 127 4.96 -12.15 8.71
CA ASP A 127 6.39 -12.03 8.43
C ASP A 127 6.98 -10.61 8.52
N ASN A 128 6.34 -9.70 9.27
CA ASN A 128 6.95 -8.43 9.66
C ASN A 128 7.65 -8.57 11.02
N SER A 129 8.74 -9.33 11.05
CA SER A 129 9.47 -9.71 12.27
C SER A 129 10.12 -8.55 13.03
N HIS A 130 10.19 -7.36 12.42
CA HIS A 130 10.80 -6.16 13.02
C HIS A 130 9.78 -5.22 13.68
N ILE A 131 8.47 -5.47 13.55
CA ILE A 131 7.45 -4.66 14.23
C ILE A 131 7.44 -5.01 15.71
N GLU A 132 7.86 -4.07 16.55
CA GLU A 132 8.02 -4.31 18.00
C GLU A 132 6.74 -4.04 18.79
N ARG A 133 5.88 -3.15 18.30
CA ARG A 133 4.69 -2.69 19.03
C ARG A 133 3.53 -2.45 18.08
N VAL A 134 2.34 -2.88 18.49
CA VAL A 134 1.06 -2.48 17.91
C VAL A 134 0.49 -1.35 18.78
N PRO A 135 0.28 -0.13 18.25
CA PRO A 135 -0.25 0.97 19.04
C PRO A 135 -1.72 0.76 19.40
N ALA A 136 -2.19 1.46 20.43
CA ALA A 136 -3.62 1.49 20.74
C ALA A 136 -4.41 2.03 19.54
N ASN A 137 -5.59 1.46 19.29
CA ASN A 137 -6.47 1.85 18.18
C ASN A 137 -5.86 1.67 16.76
N ALA A 138 -4.79 0.89 16.62
CA ALA A 138 -4.11 0.65 15.33
C ALA A 138 -5.05 0.20 14.19
N PHE A 139 -6.15 -0.47 14.52
CA PHE A 139 -7.10 -1.04 13.56
C PHE A 139 -8.36 -0.19 13.38
N LYS A 140 -8.44 0.99 13.99
CA LYS A 140 -9.68 1.80 14.02
C LYS A 140 -10.23 2.15 12.64
N GLY A 141 -9.37 2.41 11.65
CA GLY A 141 -9.81 2.68 10.28
C GLY A 141 -10.10 1.42 9.45
N LEU A 142 -9.74 0.24 9.95
CA LEU A 142 -10.01 -1.04 9.28
C LEU A 142 -11.39 -1.61 9.64
N CYS A 143 -12.06 -1.04 10.63
CA CYS A 143 -13.33 -1.52 11.14
C CYS A 143 -14.37 -0.40 11.10
N THR A 144 -15.56 -0.71 10.58
CA THR A 144 -16.74 0.18 10.66
C THR A 144 -17.53 -0.03 11.94
N GLN A 145 -17.20 -1.05 12.73
CA GLN A 145 -17.84 -1.36 14.00
C GLN A 145 -16.94 -0.94 15.16
N THR A 146 -17.53 -0.27 16.16
CA THR A 146 -16.91 -0.08 17.47
C THR A 146 -16.66 -1.45 18.08
N ILE A 147 -15.38 -1.77 18.37
CA ILE A 147 -15.04 -2.91 19.23
C ILE A 147 -15.53 -2.51 20.63
N PRO A 148 -16.56 -3.17 21.20
CA PRO A 148 -16.99 -2.86 22.56
C PRO A 148 -15.86 -3.20 23.54
N GLU A 149 -15.72 -2.41 24.61
CA GLU A 149 -14.80 -2.70 25.72
C GLU A 149 -15.07 -4.06 26.38
#